data_AF-A0A1X6YSL4-F1
#
_entry.id   AF-A0A1X6YSL4-F1
#
_cell.length_a   1.000
_cell.length_b   1.000
_cell.length_c   1.000
_cell.angle_alpha   90.00
_cell.angle_beta   90.00
_cell.angle_gamma   90.00
#
_symmetry.space_group_name_H-M   'P 1'
#
loop_
_entity.id
_entity.type
_entity.pdbx_description
1 polymer ?
#
loop_
_entity_poly.entity_id
_entity_poly.type
_entity_poly.pdbx_seq_one_letter_code
_entity_poly.pdbx_strand_id
1 'polypeptide(L)'
;MCANVIPRRRTQLQRLLFAIPMLGIMFCDAEDVTTRDWAYSAVGLFLLWGVLILLFGLPGLYMPAVAMVPVMFLILLRISRG
;
A
#
# COMPACT_ATOMS: atom_id res chain seq x y z
N MET A 1 3.91 -11.69 14.00
CA MET A 1 3.12 -12.40 15.04
C MET A 1 2.32 -11.34 15.81
N CYS A 2 1.28 -10.76 15.19
CA CYS A 2 0.49 -9.63 15.75
C CYS A 2 -1.00 -9.96 15.89
N ALA A 3 -1.36 -11.26 15.93
CA ALA A 3 -2.75 -11.72 15.97
C ALA A 3 -3.51 -11.38 17.28
N ASN A 4 -2.85 -10.78 18.28
CA ASN A 4 -3.44 -10.48 19.60
C ASN A 4 -3.76 -8.98 19.83
N VAL A 5 -3.45 -8.07 18.89
CA VAL A 5 -3.61 -6.62 19.11
C VAL A 5 -4.55 -6.00 18.07
N ILE A 6 -5.81 -6.44 18.00
CA ILE A 6 -6.80 -5.87 17.06
C ILE A 6 -7.74 -4.92 17.82
N PRO A 7 -7.59 -3.59 17.74
CA PRO A 7 -8.59 -2.65 18.26
C PRO A 7 -9.90 -2.75 17.44
N ARG A 8 -11.01 -2.90 18.17
CA ARG A 8 -12.35 -3.32 17.69
C ARG A 8 -13.15 -2.26 16.91
N ARG A 9 -12.49 -1.34 16.19
CA ARG A 9 -13.15 -0.32 15.33
C ARG A 9 -12.27 0.03 14.14
N ARG A 10 -12.58 -0.50 12.96
CA ARG A 10 -11.90 -0.13 11.70
C ARG A 10 -12.99 0.09 10.63
N THR A 11 -12.92 1.23 9.94
CA THR A 11 -13.85 1.69 8.89
C THR A 11 -13.83 0.74 7.68
N GLN A 12 -14.90 0.73 6.88
CA GLN A 12 -15.06 -0.19 5.73
C GLN A 12 -13.84 -0.21 4.79
N LEU A 13 -13.14 0.92 4.64
CA LEU A 13 -11.94 1.06 3.83
C LEU A 13 -10.77 0.20 4.34
N GLN A 14 -10.57 0.16 5.65
CA GLN A 14 -9.52 -0.64 6.28
C GLN A 14 -9.76 -2.13 6.12
N ARG A 15 -11.03 -2.55 6.10
CA ARG A 15 -11.40 -3.94 5.85
C ARG A 15 -11.07 -4.35 4.42
N LEU A 16 -11.19 -3.43 3.46
CA LEU A 16 -10.81 -3.66 2.07
C LEU A 16 -9.28 -3.72 1.90
N LEU A 17 -8.53 -2.82 2.56
CA LEU A 17 -7.07 -2.87 2.57
C LEU A 17 -6.53 -4.14 3.24
N PHE A 18 -7.16 -4.61 4.32
CA PHE A 18 -6.77 -5.84 5.04
C PHE A 18 -7.26 -7.14 4.37
N ALA A 19 -8.16 -7.06 3.38
CA ALA A 19 -8.62 -8.23 2.61
C ALA A 19 -7.56 -8.69 1.59
N ILE A 20 -6.54 -7.86 1.32
CA ILE A 20 -5.39 -8.23 0.49
C ILE A 20 -4.34 -8.81 1.44
N PRO A 21 -4.15 -10.15 1.49
CA PRO A 21 -3.32 -10.81 2.50
C PRO A 21 -1.86 -10.33 2.52
N MET A 22 -1.35 -9.83 1.40
CA MET A 22 0.01 -9.27 1.33
C MET A 22 0.14 -7.84 1.89
N LEU A 23 -0.90 -6.99 1.73
CA LEU A 23 -0.89 -5.63 2.29
C LEU A 23 -1.17 -5.63 3.79
N GLY A 24 -2.05 -6.53 4.25
CA GLY A 24 -2.39 -6.66 5.67
C GLY A 24 -1.20 -6.99 6.57
N ILE A 25 -0.20 -7.73 6.07
CA ILE A 25 1.01 -8.04 6.84
C ILE A 25 1.88 -6.77 7.02
N MET A 26 2.08 -5.98 5.96
CA MET A 26 2.91 -4.76 6.02
C MET A 26 2.33 -3.64 6.87
N PHE A 27 1.01 -3.43 6.83
CA PHE A 27 0.38 -2.40 7.66
C PHE A 27 0.34 -2.80 9.14
N CYS A 28 0.41 -4.10 9.44
CA CYS A 28 0.49 -4.58 10.81
C CYS A 28 1.87 -4.32 11.42
N ASP A 29 2.95 -4.55 10.66
CA ASP A 29 4.33 -4.21 11.08
C ASP A 29 4.58 -2.70 11.13
N ALA A 30 3.81 -1.89 10.40
CA ALA A 30 3.91 -0.43 10.42
C ALA A 30 3.29 0.22 11.68
N GLU A 31 2.38 -0.47 12.38
CA GLU A 31 1.72 0.08 13.57
C GLU A 31 2.51 -0.17 14.88
N ASP A 32 3.49 -1.09 14.87
CA ASP A 32 4.28 -1.49 16.05
C ASP A 32 5.66 -0.80 16.17
N VAL A 33 6.04 0.13 15.28
CA VAL A 33 7.39 0.69 15.24
C VAL A 33 7.43 2.21 15.49
N THR A 34 8.26 2.60 16.47
CA THR A 34 8.21 3.91 17.13
C THR A 34 9.02 4.98 16.38
N THR A 35 8.33 6.02 15.92
CA THR A 35 8.81 7.40 15.61
C THR A 35 9.99 7.65 14.65
N ARG A 36 10.68 6.66 14.05
CA ARG A 36 11.79 6.95 13.08
C ARG A 36 11.88 6.02 11.85
N ASP A 37 10.84 5.26 11.54
CA ASP A 37 10.97 4.07 10.69
C ASP A 37 10.38 4.17 9.27
N TRP A 38 10.21 5.38 8.73
CA TRP A 38 9.73 5.58 7.35
C TRP A 38 10.59 4.86 6.30
N ALA A 39 11.87 4.65 6.60
CA ALA A 39 12.80 3.91 5.75
C ALA A 39 12.45 2.41 5.71
N TYR A 40 12.06 1.80 6.83
CA TYR A 40 11.72 0.38 6.90
C TYR A 40 10.43 0.05 6.15
N SER A 41 9.42 0.92 6.25
CA SER A 41 8.17 0.76 5.48
C SER A 41 8.38 0.96 3.98
N ALA A 42 9.22 1.92 3.58
CA ALA A 42 9.59 2.11 2.17
C ALA A 42 10.34 0.90 1.59
N VAL A 43 11.29 0.33 2.35
CA VAL A 43 12.03 -0.88 1.94
C VAL A 43 11.09 -2.09 1.83
N GLY A 44 10.18 -2.26 2.79
CA GLY A 44 9.15 -3.31 2.73
C GLY A 44 8.30 -3.18 1.47
N LEU A 45 7.78 -1.99 1.19
CA LEU A 45 6.98 -1.74 0.00
C LEU A 45 7.73 -2.03 -1.31
N PHE A 46 9.02 -1.70 -1.36
CA PHE A 46 9.89 -1.99 -2.51
C PHE A 46 10.12 -3.50 -2.71
N LEU A 47 10.32 -4.24 -1.63
CA LEU A 47 10.45 -5.70 -1.66
C LEU A 47 9.18 -6.38 -2.18
N LEU A 48 8.00 -5.95 -1.69
CA LEU A 48 6.72 -6.50 -2.15
C LEU A 48 6.42 -6.13 -3.61
N TRP A 49 6.82 -4.94 -4.05
CA TRP A 49 6.79 -4.62 -5.48
C TRP A 49 7.73 -5.50 -6.30
N GLY A 50 8.95 -5.78 -5.81
CA GLY A 50 9.88 -6.73 -6.43
C GLY A 50 9.29 -8.15 -6.56
N VAL A 51 8.62 -8.63 -5.51
CA VAL A 51 7.89 -9.91 -5.54
C VAL A 51 6.75 -9.90 -6.57
N LEU A 52 6.04 -8.78 -6.71
CA LEU A 52 4.99 -8.61 -7.72
C LEU A 52 5.55 -8.66 -9.15
N ILE A 53 6.73 -8.08 -9.40
CA ILE A 53 7.44 -8.18 -10.68
C ILE A 53 7.84 -9.64 -10.96
N LEU A 54 8.33 -10.37 -9.95
CA LEU A 54 8.72 -11.77 -10.11
C LEU A 54 7.53 -12.69 -10.41
N LEU A 55 6.38 -12.45 -9.76
CA LEU A 55 5.15 -13.25 -9.93
C LEU A 55 4.44 -12.99 -11.26
N PHE A 56 4.35 -11.72 -11.68
CA PHE A 56 3.55 -11.33 -12.83
C PHE A 56 4.40 -10.93 -14.05
N GLY A 57 5.70 -10.72 -13.91
CA GLY A 57 6.61 -10.30 -14.99
C GLY A 57 6.47 -8.82 -15.35
N LEU A 58 6.49 -8.51 -16.66
CA LEU A 58 6.30 -7.16 -17.18
C LEU A 58 5.05 -6.43 -16.61
N PRO A 59 3.85 -7.04 -16.50
CA PRO A 59 2.71 -6.32 -15.93
C PRO A 59 2.93 -5.90 -14.47
N GLY A 60 3.68 -6.66 -13.67
CA GLY A 60 4.05 -6.25 -12.31
C GLY A 60 4.94 -5.00 -12.28
N LEU A 61 5.80 -4.84 -13.29
CA LEU A 61 6.67 -3.66 -13.45
C LEU A 61 5.88 -2.39 -13.82
N TYR A 62 4.86 -2.51 -14.69
CA TYR A 62 4.07 -1.36 -15.16
C TYR A 62 2.87 -1.02 -14.25
N MET A 63 2.47 -1.89 -13.33
CA MET A 63 1.41 -1.64 -12.34
C MET A 63 1.49 -0.27 -11.63
N PRO A 64 2.63 0.17 -11.05
CA PRO A 64 2.72 1.48 -10.42
C PRO A 64 2.52 2.64 -11.41
N ALA A 65 2.98 2.49 -12.65
CA ALA A 65 2.79 3.49 -13.70
C ALA A 65 1.30 3.61 -14.07
N VAL A 66 0.61 2.48 -14.24
CA VAL A 66 -0.83 2.45 -14.55
C VAL A 66 -1.65 3.02 -13.39
N ALA A 67 -1.28 2.72 -12.14
CA ALA A 67 -1.93 3.27 -10.96
C ALA A 67 -1.78 4.80 -10.84
N MET A 68 -0.70 5.39 -11.38
CA MET A 68 -0.52 6.85 -11.42
C MET A 68 -1.39 7.56 -12.46
N VAL A 69 -1.89 6.85 -13.48
CA VAL A 69 -2.75 7.44 -14.53
C VAL A 69 -4.00 8.10 -13.94
N PRO A 70 -4.85 7.43 -13.13
CA PRO A 70 -6.02 8.08 -12.54
C PRO A 70 -5.62 9.20 -11.56
N VAL A 71 -4.46 9.11 -10.91
CA VAL A 71 -3.95 10.16 -10.02
C VAL A 71 -3.67 11.44 -10.82
N MET A 72 -2.98 11.34 -11.95
CA MET A 72 -2.76 12.49 -12.84
C MET A 72 -4.08 13.04 -13.38
N PHE A 73 -5.02 12.17 -13.74
CA PHE A 73 -6.34 12.59 -14.21
C PHE A 73 -7.09 13.40 -13.14
N LEU A 74 -7.05 12.95 -11.88
CA LEU A 74 -7.63 13.68 -10.75
C LEU A 74 -6.93 15.02 -10.49
N ILE A 75 -5.60 15.07 -10.61
CA ILE A 75 -4.83 16.32 -10.48
C ILE A 75 -5.23 17.31 -11.57
N LEU A 76 -5.31 16.86 -12.83
CA LEU A 76 -5.75 17.68 -13.94
C LEU A 76 -7.19 18.18 -13.73
N LEU A 77 -8.11 17.29 -13.34
CA LEU A 77 -9.48 17.67 -12.96
C LEU A 77 -9.52 18.71 -11.86
N ARG A 78 -8.66 18.59 -10.84
CA ARG A 78 -8.60 19.55 -9.74
C ARG A 78 -8.10 20.92 -10.22
N ILE A 79 -7.07 20.94 -11.05
CA ILE A 79 -6.52 22.18 -11.65
C ILE A 79 -7.56 22.83 -12.58
N SER A 80 -8.26 22.04 -13.40
CA SER A 80 -9.30 22.53 -14.30
C SER A 80 -10.53 23.09 -13.59
N ARG A 81 -10.70 22.80 -12.28
CA ARG A 81 -11.85 23.27 -11.49
C ARG A 81 -11.64 24.62 -10.80
N GLY A 82 -10.43 25.19 -10.83
CA GLY A 82 -10.11 26.50 -10.26
C GLY A 82 -9.92 26.46 -8.75
#